data_AF-G5IKU2-F1
#
_entry.id   AF-G5IKU2-F1
#
_cell.length_a   1.000
_cell.length_b   1.000
_cell.length_c   1.000
_cell.angle_alpha   90.00
_cell.angle_beta   90.00
_cell.angle_gamma   90.00
#
_symmetry.space_group_name_H-M   'P 1'
#
loop_
_entity.id
_entity.type
_entity.pdbx_description
1 polymer ?
#
loop_
_entity_poly.entity_id
_entity_poly.type
_entity_poly.pdbx_seq_one_letter_code
_entity_poly.pdbx_strand_id
1 'polypeptide(L)'
;MSGAPFDVKFISFDDIRNNPEMLKDIDVILNVGDADTAYTGGDNWCDETVVAAIRKFIYNGGGFIGVGEPAAHQHEGHFFQLAAAMGVEKETGFTLNVDKYNWEQHDHFIKEDCTGEIDFGEGKKNIYALDGAQILVEREKEVQMAVNEFGEGRCVYISGLPYSFENSRILYRSIIWSSHDEENLYRWFSSNFNVEVHAYVKNGKYCVVNNTYEPQHTTIYKGDGSSFELDLKANEIVWYEI
;
A
#
# COMPACT_ATOMS: atom_id res chain seq x y z
N MET A 1 6.62 5.96 5.37
CA MET A 1 7.82 5.60 4.58
C MET A 1 9.14 5.97 5.28
N SER A 2 9.28 7.15 5.91
CA SER A 2 10.56 7.64 6.47
C SER A 2 11.21 6.81 7.61
N GLY A 3 10.48 5.86 8.21
CA GLY A 3 10.99 4.92 9.23
C GLY A 3 10.73 3.45 8.90
N ALA A 4 10.20 3.14 7.70
CA ALA A 4 9.88 1.77 7.33
C ALA A 4 11.13 1.03 6.81
N PRO A 5 11.26 -0.29 7.05
CA PRO A 5 12.45 -1.07 6.68
C PRO A 5 12.47 -1.45 5.19
N PHE A 6 12.22 -0.49 4.29
CA PHE A 6 12.20 -0.68 2.85
C PHE A 6 13.26 0.19 2.15
N ASP A 7 13.82 -0.30 1.03
CA ASP A 7 14.66 0.53 0.16
C ASP A 7 13.75 1.39 -0.74
N VAL A 8 13.69 2.69 -0.45
CA VAL A 8 12.78 3.61 -1.14
C VAL A 8 13.53 4.37 -2.24
N LYS A 9 13.02 4.25 -3.47
CA LYS A 9 13.48 5.01 -4.64
C LYS A 9 12.36 5.91 -5.15
N PHE A 10 12.73 7.09 -5.62
CA PHE A 10 11.83 7.99 -6.34
C PHE A 10 12.18 7.91 -7.82
N ILE A 11 11.22 7.52 -8.64
CA ILE A 11 11.36 7.39 -10.09
C ILE A 11 10.35 8.32 -10.77
N SER A 12 10.69 8.83 -11.94
CA SER A 12 9.82 9.69 -12.73
C SER A 12 9.20 8.93 -13.91
N PHE A 13 8.16 9.52 -14.51
CA PHE A 13 7.61 9.01 -15.77
C PHE A 13 8.62 9.05 -16.92
N ASP A 14 9.54 10.03 -16.93
CA ASP A 14 10.65 10.07 -17.89
C ASP A 14 11.58 8.87 -17.74
N ASP A 15 11.88 8.45 -16.50
CA ASP A 15 12.72 7.28 -16.25
C ASP A 15 12.08 6.00 -16.82
N ILE A 16 10.77 5.83 -16.58
CA ILE A 16 10.00 4.69 -17.12
C ILE A 16 9.98 4.73 -18.65
N ARG A 17 9.75 5.89 -19.26
CA ARG A 17 9.73 6.03 -20.74
C ARG A 17 11.07 5.70 -21.37
N ASN A 18 12.16 6.17 -20.76
CA ASN A 18 13.49 5.99 -21.31
C ASN A 18 14.07 4.60 -21.03
N ASN A 19 13.67 3.95 -19.92
CA ASN A 19 14.15 2.63 -19.54
C ASN A 19 13.09 1.80 -18.80
N PRO A 20 12.06 1.26 -19.49
CA PRO A 20 11.00 0.46 -18.86
C PRO A 20 11.49 -0.74 -18.06
N GLU A 21 12.63 -1.31 -18.45
CA GLU A 21 13.18 -2.52 -17.85
C GLU A 21 13.73 -2.27 -16.44
N MET A 22 13.93 -1.02 -16.01
CA MET A 22 14.29 -0.68 -14.64
C MET A 22 13.27 -1.16 -13.61
N LEU A 23 12.01 -1.34 -14.02
CA LEU A 23 10.93 -1.80 -13.13
C LEU A 23 11.15 -3.24 -12.65
N LYS A 24 12.05 -4.02 -13.29
CA LYS A 24 12.41 -5.37 -12.85
C LYS A 24 13.18 -5.40 -11.53
N ASP A 25 13.80 -4.28 -11.15
CA ASP A 25 14.57 -4.13 -9.90
C ASP A 25 13.72 -3.51 -8.77
N ILE A 26 12.39 -3.46 -8.95
CA ILE A 26 11.42 -2.87 -8.03
C ILE A 26 10.42 -3.95 -7.66
N ASP A 27 10.09 -4.07 -6.37
CA ASP A 27 9.07 -5.03 -5.93
C ASP A 27 7.66 -4.40 -5.95
N VAL A 28 7.56 -3.13 -5.54
CA VAL A 28 6.29 -2.41 -5.40
C VAL A 28 6.41 -0.97 -5.90
N ILE A 29 5.45 -0.53 -6.72
CA ILE A 29 5.30 0.87 -7.15
C ILE A 29 4.17 1.53 -6.36
N LEU A 30 4.43 2.74 -5.84
CA LEU A 30 3.42 3.59 -5.20
C LEU A 30 3.11 4.78 -6.12
N ASN A 31 1.83 5.02 -6.40
CA ASN A 31 1.37 6.24 -7.07
C ASN A 31 0.31 6.91 -6.19
N VAL A 32 0.58 8.13 -5.73
CA VAL A 32 -0.13 8.75 -4.60
C VAL A 32 -0.44 10.21 -4.91
N GLY A 33 -1.69 10.61 -4.71
CA GLY A 33 -2.11 12.01 -4.77
C GLY A 33 -3.45 12.19 -5.48
N ASP A 34 -3.72 13.43 -5.87
CA ASP A 34 -4.94 13.81 -6.60
C ASP A 34 -4.68 13.85 -8.10
N ALA A 35 -5.74 13.65 -8.88
CA ALA A 35 -5.67 13.58 -10.34
C ALA A 35 -5.05 14.86 -10.94
N ASP A 36 -4.34 14.70 -12.05
CA ASP A 36 -3.70 15.79 -12.79
C ASP A 36 -2.74 16.65 -11.96
N THR A 37 -2.17 16.09 -10.88
CA THR A 37 -1.05 16.69 -10.14
C THR A 37 0.28 16.07 -10.54
N ALA A 38 1.39 16.73 -10.20
CA ALA A 38 2.72 16.19 -10.44
C ALA A 38 2.98 14.85 -9.71
N TYR A 39 2.24 14.56 -8.63
CA TYR A 39 2.41 13.36 -7.83
C TYR A 39 1.71 12.13 -8.46
N THR A 40 0.57 12.33 -9.11
CA THR A 40 -0.15 11.27 -9.79
C THR A 40 0.30 11.12 -11.23
N GLY A 41 0.56 12.22 -11.95
CA GLY A 41 1.23 12.21 -13.27
C GLY A 41 0.44 12.83 -14.42
N GLY A 42 -0.88 13.01 -14.30
CA GLY A 42 -1.73 13.62 -15.34
C GLY A 42 -1.58 12.96 -16.72
N ASP A 43 -1.29 13.77 -17.74
CA ASP A 43 -1.21 13.35 -19.14
C ASP A 43 -0.12 12.29 -19.44
N ASN A 44 0.83 12.05 -18.53
CA ASN A 44 1.77 10.93 -18.63
C ASN A 44 1.06 9.57 -18.72
N TRP A 45 -0.18 9.47 -18.22
CA TRP A 45 -0.99 8.25 -18.31
C TRP A 45 -1.63 8.02 -19.67
N CYS A 46 -1.49 8.95 -20.62
CA CYS A 46 -1.81 8.74 -22.03
C CYS A 46 -0.65 8.11 -22.82
N ASP A 47 0.55 8.02 -22.25
CA ASP A 47 1.70 7.43 -22.94
C ASP A 47 1.63 5.90 -22.86
N GLU A 48 1.38 5.27 -24.00
CA GLU A 48 1.31 3.80 -24.14
C GLU A 48 2.56 3.09 -23.60
N THR A 49 3.74 3.71 -23.72
CA THR A 49 5.00 3.16 -23.21
C THR A 49 4.96 3.05 -21.70
N VAL A 50 4.51 4.11 -21.01
CA VAL A 50 4.37 4.14 -19.54
C VAL A 50 3.34 3.12 -19.08
N VAL A 51 2.15 3.18 -19.67
CA VAL A 51 1.02 2.34 -19.26
C VAL A 51 1.34 0.86 -19.50
N ALA A 52 1.92 0.52 -20.66
CA ALA A 52 2.31 -0.85 -20.97
C ALA A 52 3.44 -1.35 -20.07
N ALA A 53 4.43 -0.51 -19.76
CA ALA A 53 5.52 -0.86 -18.85
C ALA A 53 4.99 -1.21 -17.45
N ILE A 54 4.14 -0.36 -16.88
CA ILE A 54 3.59 -0.58 -15.54
C ILE A 54 2.63 -1.78 -15.54
N ARG A 55 1.76 -1.93 -16.55
CA ARG A 55 0.88 -3.11 -16.65
C ARG A 55 1.69 -4.40 -16.78
N LYS A 56 2.76 -4.41 -17.57
CA LYS A 56 3.66 -5.56 -17.71
C LYS A 56 4.38 -5.86 -16.40
N PHE A 57 4.81 -4.84 -15.67
CA PHE A 57 5.41 -4.99 -14.35
C PHE A 57 4.44 -5.69 -13.38
N ILE A 58 3.21 -5.19 -13.25
CA ILE A 58 2.18 -5.80 -12.39
C ILE A 58 1.87 -7.23 -12.86
N TYR A 59 1.60 -7.42 -14.15
CA TYR A 59 1.21 -8.71 -14.69
C TYR A 59 2.23 -9.83 -14.42
N ASN A 60 3.53 -9.49 -14.32
CA ASN A 60 4.61 -10.45 -14.05
C ASN A 60 5.01 -10.53 -12.56
N GLY A 61 4.13 -10.15 -11.63
CA GLY A 61 4.36 -10.33 -10.19
C GLY A 61 4.67 -9.05 -9.41
N GLY A 62 4.73 -7.89 -10.06
CA GLY A 62 4.96 -6.62 -9.39
C GLY A 62 3.77 -6.13 -8.56
N GLY A 63 4.05 -5.50 -7.42
CA GLY A 63 3.04 -4.85 -6.59
C GLY A 63 2.72 -3.42 -7.04
N PHE A 64 1.45 -3.03 -7.06
CA PHE A 64 1.06 -1.62 -7.28
C PHE A 64 0.14 -1.11 -6.19
N ILE A 65 0.52 -0.03 -5.53
CA ILE A 65 -0.29 0.60 -4.48
C ILE A 65 -0.69 2.00 -4.95
N GLY A 66 -1.98 2.19 -5.16
CA GLY A 66 -2.57 3.46 -5.53
C GLY A 66 -3.25 4.13 -4.34
N VAL A 67 -2.89 5.38 -4.04
CA VAL A 67 -3.50 6.15 -2.95
C VAL A 67 -4.13 7.46 -3.44
N GLY A 68 -5.41 7.67 -3.12
CA GLY A 68 -6.17 8.83 -3.59
C GLY A 68 -6.71 8.61 -5.00
N GLU A 69 -6.15 9.30 -5.99
CA GLU A 69 -6.51 9.19 -7.40
C GLU A 69 -5.31 8.71 -8.22
N PRO A 70 -4.88 7.45 -8.00
CA PRO A 70 -3.73 6.87 -8.69
C PRO A 70 -4.04 6.64 -10.17
N ALA A 71 -3.02 6.77 -11.01
CA ALA A 71 -3.13 6.61 -12.45
C ALA A 71 -4.25 7.45 -13.10
N ALA A 72 -4.59 8.58 -12.49
CA ALA A 72 -5.76 9.35 -12.87
C ALA A 72 -5.47 10.36 -13.97
N HIS A 73 -6.17 10.20 -15.09
CA HIS A 73 -6.34 11.17 -16.16
C HIS A 73 -7.51 10.71 -17.03
N GLN A 74 -8.46 11.58 -17.35
CA GLN A 74 -9.61 11.17 -18.16
C GLN A 74 -9.17 10.90 -19.62
N HIS A 75 -9.06 9.62 -19.99
CA HIS A 75 -8.60 9.20 -21.32
C HIS A 75 -9.24 7.87 -21.72
N GLU A 76 -9.60 7.74 -23.00
CA GLU A 76 -10.15 6.53 -23.63
C GLU A 76 -11.25 5.80 -22.84
N GLY A 77 -12.14 6.57 -22.18
CA GLY A 77 -13.29 6.03 -21.45
C GLY A 77 -13.00 5.58 -20.01
N HIS A 78 -11.76 5.75 -19.53
CA HIS A 78 -11.37 5.49 -18.15
C HIS A 78 -10.89 6.77 -17.46
N PHE A 79 -11.06 6.83 -16.14
CA PHE A 79 -10.46 7.89 -15.33
C PHE A 79 -9.16 7.40 -14.70
N PHE A 80 -9.19 6.25 -14.04
CA PHE A 80 -7.98 5.54 -13.66
C PHE A 80 -7.47 4.71 -14.84
N GLN A 81 -6.34 5.11 -15.43
CA GLN A 81 -5.74 4.42 -16.56
C GLN A 81 -5.26 3.00 -16.21
N LEU A 82 -5.10 2.69 -14.93
CA LEU A 82 -4.82 1.33 -14.43
C LEU A 82 -6.04 0.68 -13.75
N ALA A 83 -7.26 1.14 -13.99
CA ALA A 83 -8.48 0.64 -13.34
C ALA A 83 -8.62 -0.89 -13.38
N ALA A 84 -8.40 -1.51 -14.55
CA ALA A 84 -8.49 -2.95 -14.71
C ALA A 84 -7.45 -3.74 -13.89
N ALA A 85 -6.26 -3.17 -13.67
CA ALA A 85 -5.25 -3.80 -12.81
C ALA A 85 -5.58 -3.57 -11.33
N MET A 86 -5.94 -2.34 -10.96
CA MET A 86 -6.29 -2.00 -9.57
C MET A 86 -7.62 -2.59 -9.10
N GLY A 87 -8.51 -2.96 -10.03
CA GLY A 87 -9.85 -3.45 -9.71
C GLY A 87 -10.80 -2.36 -9.21
N VAL A 88 -10.46 -1.09 -9.36
CA VAL A 88 -11.31 0.05 -8.97
C VAL A 88 -11.31 1.13 -10.03
N GLU A 89 -12.37 1.92 -10.07
CA GLU A 89 -12.53 3.07 -10.96
C GLU A 89 -13.29 4.19 -10.23
N LYS A 90 -13.15 5.42 -10.71
CA LYS A 90 -13.91 6.56 -10.23
C LYS A 90 -15.03 6.93 -11.19
N GLU A 91 -16.24 7.08 -10.67
CA GLU A 91 -17.35 7.65 -11.44
C GLU A 91 -17.17 9.18 -11.56
N THR A 92 -17.17 9.67 -12.81
CA THR A 92 -16.94 11.08 -13.16
C THR A 92 -18.13 11.74 -13.86
N GLY A 93 -19.30 11.09 -13.85
CA GLY A 93 -20.57 11.56 -14.45
C GLY A 93 -20.92 10.90 -15.78
N PHE A 94 -20.07 10.00 -16.30
CA PHE A 94 -20.26 9.36 -17.61
C PHE A 94 -20.94 8.00 -17.53
N THR A 95 -20.92 7.30 -16.38
CA THR A 95 -21.44 5.94 -16.25
C THR A 95 -22.54 5.78 -15.19
N LEU A 96 -23.23 6.87 -14.87
CA LEU A 96 -24.33 6.89 -13.88
C LEU A 96 -25.51 5.98 -14.26
N ASN A 97 -25.68 5.67 -15.56
CA ASN A 97 -26.67 4.74 -16.06
C ASN A 97 -26.24 3.26 -15.97
N VAL A 98 -25.02 3.00 -15.51
CA VAL A 98 -24.45 1.66 -15.33
C VAL A 98 -24.42 1.36 -13.84
N ASP A 99 -25.28 0.43 -13.41
CA ASP A 99 -25.30 -0.06 -12.04
C ASP A 99 -23.95 -0.67 -11.64
N LYS A 100 -23.54 -0.44 -10.39
CA LYS A 100 -22.35 -1.06 -9.79
C LYS A 100 -22.83 -2.10 -8.79
N TYR A 101 -22.28 -3.31 -8.84
CA TYR A 101 -22.80 -4.46 -8.08
C TYR A 101 -21.82 -5.07 -7.08
N ASN A 102 -20.51 -4.83 -7.22
CA ASN A 102 -19.49 -5.36 -6.32
C ASN A 102 -19.39 -4.49 -5.06
N TRP A 103 -20.01 -4.94 -3.96
CA TRP A 103 -20.09 -4.20 -2.68
C TRP A 103 -19.85 -5.06 -1.44
N GLU A 104 -19.50 -6.33 -1.61
CA GLU A 104 -19.24 -7.22 -0.47
C GLU A 104 -17.87 -6.90 0.14
N GLN A 105 -17.84 -6.69 1.46
CA GLN A 105 -16.59 -6.43 2.18
C GLN A 105 -15.99 -7.74 2.70
N HIS A 106 -14.67 -7.87 2.59
CA HIS A 106 -13.93 -9.06 2.98
C HIS A 106 -12.89 -8.78 4.07
N ASP A 107 -12.67 -9.77 4.94
CA ASP A 107 -11.50 -9.80 5.81
C ASP A 107 -10.24 -10.08 4.98
N HIS A 108 -9.09 -9.55 5.43
CA HIS A 108 -7.87 -9.62 4.64
C HIS A 108 -6.62 -9.39 5.49
N PHE A 109 -5.50 -10.00 5.07
CA PHE A 109 -4.17 -9.89 5.70
C PHE A 109 -3.77 -8.46 6.04
N ILE A 110 -4.11 -7.50 5.18
CA ILE A 110 -3.73 -6.10 5.34
C ILE A 110 -4.38 -5.46 6.57
N LYS A 111 -5.58 -5.91 6.96
CA LYS A 111 -6.38 -5.36 8.05
C LYS A 111 -6.21 -6.07 9.39
N GLU A 112 -5.37 -7.11 9.48
CA GLU A 112 -5.30 -7.97 10.67
C GLU A 112 -4.90 -7.23 11.96
N ASP A 113 -4.11 -6.15 11.85
CA ASP A 113 -3.70 -5.34 13.00
C ASP A 113 -4.62 -4.12 13.23
N CYS A 114 -5.67 -3.96 12.43
CA CYS A 114 -6.61 -2.86 12.62
C CYS A 114 -7.46 -3.14 13.87
N THR A 115 -7.48 -2.18 14.78
CA THR A 115 -8.18 -2.30 16.07
C THR A 115 -9.54 -1.62 16.10
N GLY A 116 -9.85 -0.86 15.04
CA GLY A 116 -11.11 -0.14 14.90
C GLY A 116 -11.36 0.32 13.47
N GLU A 117 -12.14 1.40 13.34
CA GLU A 117 -12.39 2.02 12.05
C GLU A 117 -11.12 2.68 11.50
N ILE A 118 -10.77 2.34 10.26
CA ILE A 118 -9.61 2.91 9.59
C ILE A 118 -9.90 4.38 9.20
N ASP A 119 -8.99 5.28 9.53
CA ASP A 119 -9.07 6.68 9.13
C ASP A 119 -8.47 6.88 7.74
N PHE A 120 -9.32 7.13 6.74
CA PHE A 120 -8.91 7.44 5.37
C PHE A 120 -8.74 8.96 5.11
N GLY A 121 -8.82 9.78 6.16
CA GLY A 121 -8.75 11.24 6.05
C GLY A 121 -9.91 11.80 5.23
N GLU A 122 -9.61 12.64 4.23
CA GLU A 122 -10.62 13.14 3.31
C GLU A 122 -11.21 12.04 2.41
N GLY A 123 -10.49 10.91 2.27
CA GLY A 123 -10.86 9.81 1.38
C GLY A 123 -11.06 10.25 -0.06
N LYS A 124 -11.78 9.42 -0.83
CA LYS A 124 -12.23 9.73 -2.19
C LYS A 124 -13.64 9.24 -2.38
N LYS A 125 -14.40 10.08 -3.08
CA LYS A 125 -15.81 9.85 -3.39
C LYS A 125 -15.98 9.19 -4.74
N ASN A 126 -17.13 8.54 -4.91
CA ASN A 126 -17.56 7.92 -6.17
C ASN A 126 -16.60 6.82 -6.68
N ILE A 127 -15.84 6.19 -5.79
CA ILE A 127 -14.97 5.06 -6.15
C ILE A 127 -15.79 3.80 -6.05
N TYR A 128 -15.73 2.97 -7.09
CA TYR A 128 -16.40 1.69 -7.14
C TYR A 128 -15.45 0.58 -7.56
N ALA A 129 -15.71 -0.63 -7.07
CA ALA A 129 -14.95 -1.81 -7.45
C ALA A 129 -15.45 -2.36 -8.79
N LEU A 130 -14.50 -2.81 -9.60
CA LEU A 130 -14.76 -3.61 -10.79
C LEU A 130 -15.01 -5.07 -10.38
N ASP A 131 -15.49 -5.88 -11.34
CA ASP A 131 -15.68 -7.31 -11.12
C ASP A 131 -14.33 -8.00 -10.83
N GLY A 132 -14.32 -8.94 -9.88
CA GLY A 132 -13.13 -9.66 -9.43
C GLY A 132 -12.31 -8.98 -8.32
N ALA A 133 -12.46 -7.68 -8.11
CA ALA A 133 -11.78 -6.98 -7.02
C ALA A 133 -12.40 -7.32 -5.65
N GLN A 134 -11.58 -7.45 -4.61
CA GLN A 134 -12.05 -7.65 -3.24
C GLN A 134 -12.07 -6.31 -2.50
N ILE A 135 -13.25 -5.88 -2.08
CA ILE A 135 -13.39 -4.69 -1.23
C ILE A 135 -12.99 -5.06 0.19
N LEU A 136 -12.08 -4.28 0.77
CA LEU A 136 -11.67 -4.43 2.17
C LEU A 136 -12.44 -3.47 3.07
N VAL A 137 -12.71 -2.26 2.57
CA VAL A 137 -13.55 -1.27 3.27
C VAL A 137 -14.36 -0.48 2.24
N GLU A 138 -15.65 -0.39 2.51
CA GLU A 138 -16.58 0.50 1.81
C GLU A 138 -17.38 1.32 2.84
N ARG A 139 -17.73 2.54 2.45
CA ARG A 139 -18.58 3.46 3.23
C ARG A 139 -19.56 4.14 2.29
N GLU A 140 -20.85 4.09 2.59
CA GLU A 140 -21.91 4.80 1.84
C GLU A 140 -21.92 4.56 0.32
N LYS A 141 -21.59 3.33 -0.09
CA LYS A 141 -21.36 2.86 -1.46
C LYS A 141 -20.18 3.53 -2.14
N GLU A 142 -19.13 3.80 -1.39
CA GLU A 142 -17.84 4.28 -1.88
C GLU A 142 -16.72 3.39 -1.35
N VAL A 143 -15.94 2.82 -2.27
CA VAL A 143 -14.79 1.98 -1.92
C VAL A 143 -13.70 2.86 -1.30
N GLN A 144 -13.33 2.55 -0.06
CA GLN A 144 -12.22 3.21 0.65
C GLN A 144 -10.94 2.39 0.57
N MET A 145 -11.06 1.07 0.49
CA MET A 145 -9.92 0.18 0.32
C MET A 145 -10.33 -1.07 -0.43
N ALA A 146 -9.53 -1.47 -1.41
CA ALA A 146 -9.75 -2.68 -2.19
C ALA A 146 -8.42 -3.30 -2.63
N VAL A 147 -8.46 -4.58 -2.95
CA VAL A 147 -7.34 -5.30 -3.54
C VAL A 147 -7.78 -6.04 -4.79
N ASN A 148 -6.84 -6.27 -5.70
CA ASN A 148 -7.10 -7.02 -6.91
C ASN A 148 -5.84 -7.76 -7.36
N GLU A 149 -6.00 -8.96 -7.89
CA GLU A 149 -4.93 -9.70 -8.56
C GLU A 149 -4.98 -9.43 -10.07
N PHE A 150 -3.82 -9.24 -10.69
CA PHE A 150 -3.72 -8.98 -12.12
C PHE A 150 -2.50 -9.71 -12.70
N GLY A 151 -2.75 -10.82 -13.40
CA GLY A 151 -1.68 -11.74 -13.78
C GLY A 151 -1.10 -12.42 -12.54
N GLU A 152 0.21 -12.36 -12.39
CA GLU A 152 0.92 -12.86 -11.21
C GLU A 152 1.09 -11.82 -10.10
N GLY A 153 0.76 -10.54 -10.36
CA GLY A 153 0.93 -9.45 -9.38
C GLY A 153 -0.34 -9.00 -8.69
N ARG A 154 -0.16 -8.05 -7.78
CA ARG A 154 -1.17 -7.63 -6.80
C ARG A 154 -1.27 -6.12 -6.69
N CYS A 155 -2.49 -5.61 -6.76
CA CYS A 155 -2.79 -4.21 -6.61
C CYS A 155 -3.54 -3.94 -5.31
N VAL A 156 -3.20 -2.82 -4.66
CA VAL A 156 -3.92 -2.27 -3.51
C VAL A 156 -4.38 -0.86 -3.85
N TYR A 157 -5.65 -0.58 -3.63
CA TYR A 157 -6.20 0.77 -3.68
C TYR A 157 -6.58 1.23 -2.28
N ILE A 158 -6.23 2.48 -1.95
CA ILE A 158 -6.56 3.15 -0.68
C ILE A 158 -7.03 4.57 -1.00
N SER A 159 -8.22 4.97 -0.56
CA SER A 159 -8.79 6.29 -0.89
C SER A 159 -8.04 7.45 -0.23
N GLY A 160 -7.43 7.23 0.93
CA GLY A 160 -6.59 8.19 1.61
C GLY A 160 -5.89 7.55 2.80
N LEU A 161 -4.71 8.05 3.15
CA LEU A 161 -3.88 7.41 4.18
C LEU A 161 -3.16 8.47 5.03
N PRO A 162 -3.90 9.24 5.85
CA PRO A 162 -3.29 10.19 6.78
C PRO A 162 -2.33 9.47 7.73
N TYR A 163 -1.30 10.18 8.20
CA TYR A 163 -0.31 9.56 9.08
C TYR A 163 -0.90 9.22 10.46
N SER A 164 -0.83 7.94 10.80
CA SER A 164 -1.00 7.38 12.14
C SER A 164 -0.15 6.10 12.25
N PHE A 165 0.06 5.58 13.46
CA PHE A 165 0.76 4.30 13.62
C PHE A 165 0.00 3.14 12.96
N GLU A 166 -1.32 3.13 13.10
CA GLU A 166 -2.19 2.14 12.49
C GLU A 166 -2.18 2.23 10.95
N ASN A 167 -2.28 3.43 10.37
CA ASN A 167 -2.18 3.61 8.91
C ASN A 167 -0.78 3.29 8.37
N SER A 168 0.26 3.53 9.17
CA SER A 168 1.61 3.08 8.83
C SER A 168 1.72 1.55 8.79
N ARG A 169 1.03 0.85 9.71
CA ARG A 169 0.92 -0.61 9.69
C ARG A 169 0.11 -1.12 8.49
N ILE A 170 -0.97 -0.44 8.12
CA ILE A 170 -1.75 -0.75 6.91
C ILE A 170 -0.88 -0.60 5.66
N LEU A 171 -0.11 0.47 5.53
CA LEU A 171 0.81 0.65 4.40
C LEU A 171 1.86 -0.46 4.38
N TYR A 172 2.44 -0.80 5.53
CA TYR A 172 3.44 -1.86 5.66
C TYR A 172 2.88 -3.20 5.19
N ARG A 173 1.71 -3.61 5.69
CA ARG A 173 1.06 -4.86 5.26
C ARG A 173 0.61 -4.83 3.81
N SER A 174 0.19 -3.67 3.29
CA SER A 174 -0.11 -3.47 1.86
C SER A 174 1.11 -3.77 1.00
N ILE A 175 2.29 -3.24 1.37
CA ILE A 175 3.55 -3.48 0.68
C ILE A 175 3.88 -4.97 0.70
N ILE A 176 3.92 -5.58 1.89
CA ILE A 176 4.24 -7.02 2.08
C ILE A 176 3.29 -7.92 1.26
N TRP A 177 1.99 -7.63 1.28
CA TRP A 177 1.01 -8.42 0.51
C TRP A 177 1.18 -8.23 -1.00
N SER A 178 1.40 -6.99 -1.45
CA SER A 178 1.56 -6.67 -2.87
C SER A 178 2.85 -7.23 -3.47
N SER A 179 3.86 -7.50 -2.63
CA SER A 179 5.12 -8.13 -3.02
C SER A 179 5.16 -9.64 -2.79
N HIS A 180 4.03 -10.27 -2.42
CA HIS A 180 3.95 -11.71 -2.14
C HIS A 180 4.86 -12.19 -0.98
N ASP A 181 5.11 -11.32 0.01
CA ASP A 181 6.08 -11.56 1.08
C ASP A 181 5.43 -11.82 2.45
N GLU A 182 4.15 -12.22 2.48
CA GLU A 182 3.39 -12.40 3.73
C GLU A 182 4.05 -13.38 4.71
N GLU A 183 4.72 -14.42 4.19
CA GLU A 183 5.45 -15.40 5.00
C GLU A 183 6.60 -14.79 5.83
N ASN A 184 7.11 -13.63 5.41
CA ASN A 184 8.23 -12.95 6.04
C ASN A 184 7.82 -11.77 6.93
N LEU A 185 6.51 -11.52 7.10
CA LEU A 185 6.00 -10.44 7.95
C LEU A 185 6.63 -10.45 9.34
N TYR A 186 6.74 -11.63 9.97
CA TYR A 186 7.24 -11.80 11.35
C TYR A 186 8.77 -11.88 11.43
N ARG A 187 9.49 -11.09 10.62
CA ARG A 187 10.95 -10.91 10.71
C ARG A 187 11.24 -9.45 11.05
N TRP A 188 11.88 -9.23 12.20
CA TRP A 188 12.14 -7.87 12.71
C TRP A 188 10.83 -7.08 12.81
N PHE A 189 9.85 -7.68 13.51
CA PHE A 189 8.48 -7.18 13.58
C PHE A 189 8.02 -7.06 15.03
N SER A 190 7.02 -6.21 15.26
CA SER A 190 6.37 -6.00 16.55
C SER A 190 4.86 -6.22 16.38
N SER A 191 4.24 -7.03 17.24
CA SER A 191 2.78 -7.23 17.21
C SER A 191 2.02 -5.92 17.45
N ASN A 192 2.55 -5.02 18.27
CA ASN A 192 1.98 -3.69 18.51
C ASN A 192 2.47 -2.67 17.47
N PHE A 193 1.55 -2.05 16.73
CA PHE A 193 1.88 -1.02 15.72
C PHE A 193 2.44 0.29 16.30
N ASN A 194 2.32 0.50 17.61
CA ASN A 194 2.94 1.63 18.30
C ASN A 194 4.45 1.42 18.57
N VAL A 195 4.94 0.21 18.35
CA VAL A 195 6.33 -0.19 18.59
C VAL A 195 6.95 -0.69 17.28
N GLU A 196 8.17 -0.26 16.98
CA GLU A 196 8.91 -0.63 15.77
C GLU A 196 10.20 -1.35 16.11
N VAL A 197 10.64 -2.24 15.21
CA VAL A 197 11.91 -2.97 15.29
C VAL A 197 12.80 -2.53 14.14
N HIS A 198 14.01 -2.08 14.48
CA HIS A 198 14.99 -1.59 13.50
C HIS A 198 16.24 -2.48 13.56
N ALA A 199 16.48 -3.25 12.50
CA ALA A 199 17.56 -4.25 12.45
C ALA A 199 18.75 -3.77 11.61
N TYR A 200 19.93 -3.74 12.23
CA TYR A 200 21.21 -3.39 11.62
C TYR A 200 22.05 -4.66 11.45
N VAL A 201 21.63 -5.55 10.55
CA VAL A 201 22.20 -6.90 10.37
C VAL A 201 23.72 -6.87 10.16
N LYS A 202 24.24 -5.92 9.38
CA LYS A 202 25.68 -5.76 9.13
C LYS A 202 26.48 -5.41 10.39
N ASN A 203 25.83 -4.80 11.38
CA ASN A 203 26.42 -4.38 12.64
C ASN A 203 26.15 -5.37 13.78
N GLY A 204 25.37 -6.43 13.54
CA GLY A 204 25.02 -7.43 14.54
C GLY A 204 24.09 -6.90 15.64
N LYS A 205 23.32 -5.83 15.37
CA LYS A 205 22.45 -5.20 16.39
C LYS A 205 21.06 -4.91 15.86
N TYR A 206 20.09 -4.82 16.76
CA TYR A 206 18.78 -4.26 16.47
C TYR A 206 18.28 -3.44 17.66
N CYS A 207 17.34 -2.54 17.43
CA CYS A 207 16.64 -1.84 18.50
C CYS A 207 15.13 -1.96 18.37
N VAL A 208 14.47 -1.84 19.52
CA VAL A 208 13.03 -1.77 19.64
C VAL A 208 12.67 -0.39 20.17
N VAL A 209 11.75 0.31 19.50
CA VAL A 209 11.41 1.70 19.78
C VAL A 209 9.92 1.82 20.06
N ASN A 210 9.55 2.32 21.23
CA ASN A 210 8.19 2.78 21.51
C ASN A 210 8.02 4.20 20.94
N ASN A 211 7.18 4.36 19.93
CA ASN A 211 6.95 5.66 19.28
C ASN A 211 5.91 6.54 20.00
N THR A 212 5.45 6.14 21.19
CA THR A 212 4.40 6.83 21.95
C THR A 212 4.90 7.42 23.27
N TYR A 213 4.13 8.37 23.78
CA TYR A 213 4.33 8.97 25.11
C TYR A 213 3.74 8.14 26.26
N GLU A 214 3.28 6.91 25.99
CA GLU A 214 2.68 6.01 26.96
C GLU A 214 3.46 4.69 27.02
N PRO A 215 3.45 3.95 28.13
CA PRO A 215 3.99 2.60 28.18
C PRO A 215 3.30 1.68 27.16
N GLN A 216 4.06 0.78 26.54
CA GLN A 216 3.56 -0.18 25.55
C GLN A 216 4.00 -1.59 25.90
N HIS A 217 3.14 -2.55 25.55
CA HIS A 217 3.44 -3.98 25.59
C HIS A 217 3.44 -4.53 24.17
N THR A 218 4.37 -5.41 23.84
CA THR A 218 4.44 -6.02 22.52
C THR A 218 5.20 -7.35 22.52
N THR A 219 4.89 -8.17 21.52
CA THR A 219 5.67 -9.34 21.13
C THR A 219 6.65 -8.94 20.04
N ILE A 220 7.95 -9.09 20.29
CA ILE A 220 9.02 -8.79 19.34
C ILE A 220 9.45 -10.07 18.62
N TYR A 221 9.42 -10.03 17.29
CA TYR A 221 9.87 -11.10 16.41
C TYR A 221 11.26 -10.78 15.84
N LYS A 222 12.22 -11.69 16.05
CA LYS A 222 13.59 -11.57 15.55
C LYS A 222 13.72 -12.09 14.12
N GLY A 223 14.85 -11.82 13.47
CA GLY A 223 15.11 -12.31 12.10
C GLY A 223 15.18 -13.84 11.96
N ASP A 224 15.41 -14.57 13.06
CA ASP A 224 15.40 -16.04 13.11
C ASP A 224 13.98 -16.64 13.29
N GLY A 225 12.95 -15.79 13.37
CA GLY A 225 11.55 -16.17 13.58
C GLY A 225 11.18 -16.45 15.03
N SER A 226 12.13 -16.44 15.97
CA SER A 226 11.80 -16.54 17.40
C SER A 226 11.32 -15.20 17.96
N SER A 227 10.53 -15.26 19.04
CA SER A 227 9.92 -14.07 19.64
C SER A 227 10.00 -14.04 21.16
N PHE A 228 9.82 -12.84 21.72
CA PHE A 228 9.73 -12.60 23.16
C PHE A 228 8.81 -11.41 23.47
N GLU A 229 8.19 -11.42 24.66
CA GLU A 229 7.40 -10.30 25.14
C GLU A 229 8.29 -9.19 25.71
N LEU A 230 7.90 -7.94 25.49
CA LEU A 230 8.62 -6.76 25.95
C LEU A 230 7.66 -5.67 26.41
N ASP A 231 7.87 -5.21 27.65
CA ASP A 231 7.30 -3.98 28.17
C ASP A 231 8.27 -2.82 27.95
N LEU A 232 7.77 -1.74 27.37
CA LEU A 232 8.51 -0.51 27.09
C LEU A 232 7.87 0.66 27.83
N LYS A 233 8.69 1.52 28.44
CA LYS A 233 8.25 2.82 28.95
C LYS A 233 7.97 3.77 27.77
N ALA A 234 7.29 4.86 28.08
CA ALA A 234 7.08 5.97 27.14
C ALA A 234 8.39 6.40 26.48
N ASN A 235 8.41 6.47 25.14
CA ASN A 235 9.57 6.82 24.31
C ASN A 235 10.85 5.99 24.56
N GLU A 236 10.74 4.79 25.13
CA GLU A 236 11.91 3.95 25.39
C GLU A 236 12.46 3.34 24.10
N ILE A 237 13.80 3.29 24.03
CA ILE A 237 14.55 2.55 23.01
C ILE A 237 15.42 1.52 23.71
N VAL A 238 15.28 0.26 23.32
CA VAL A 238 16.08 -0.86 23.86
C VAL A 238 16.92 -1.46 22.75
N TRP A 239 18.21 -1.64 23.01
CA TRP A 239 19.17 -2.20 22.07
C TRP A 239 19.51 -3.65 22.43
N TYR A 240 19.65 -4.46 21.38
CA TYR A 240 19.98 -5.88 21.46
C TYR A 240 21.08 -6.24 20.45
N GLU A 241 21.78 -7.34 20.71
CA GLU A 241 22.67 -8.00 19.75
C GLU A 241 21.88 -9.08 18.98
N ILE A 242 22.27 -9.37 17.74
CA ILE A 242 21.68 -10.40 16.85
C ILE A 242 22.26 -11.77 17.16
#